data_AF-A0A4Q3VXI8-F1
#
_entry.id   AF-A0A4Q3VXI8-F1
#
_cell.length_a   1.000
_cell.length_b   1.000
_cell.length_c   1.000
_cell.angle_alpha   90.00
_cell.angle_beta   90.00
_cell.angle_gamma   90.00
#
_symmetry.space_group_name_H-M   'P 1'
#
loop_
_entity.id
_entity.type
_entity.pdbx_description
1 polymer ?
#
loop_
_entity_poly.entity_id
_entity_poly.type
_entity_poly.pdbx_seq_one_letter_code
_entity_poly.pdbx_strand_id
1 'polypeptide(L)' 'MKSKTALNPTIFVIFGGTGDLNKRKLAPALYNLFIEGYMPNKFAIIGTGRTEFTDDSYKAALEDAVNE' A
#
# COMPACT_ATOMS: atom_id res chain seq x y z
N MET A 1 -19.26 17.82 -10.90
CA MET A 1 -17.97 17.51 -10.23
C MET A 1 -18.30 17.13 -8.79
N LYS A 2 -18.14 15.85 -8.39
CA LYS A 2 -18.46 15.44 -7.01
C LYS A 2 -17.51 16.18 -6.06
N SER A 3 -18.05 16.87 -5.06
CA SER A 3 -17.26 17.46 -3.98
C SER A 3 -16.43 16.35 -3.33
N LYS A 4 -15.11 16.41 -3.48
CA LYS A 4 -14.20 15.51 -2.77
C LYS A 4 -14.29 15.88 -1.29
N THR A 5 -15.14 15.20 -0.54
CA THR A 5 -15.06 15.26 0.92
C THR A 5 -13.65 14.85 1.31
N ALA A 6 -12.95 15.70 2.06
CA ALA A 6 -11.59 15.42 2.47
C ALA A 6 -11.58 14.11 3.28
N LEU A 7 -10.85 13.10 2.80
CA LEU A 7 -10.70 11.85 3.51
C LEU A 7 -9.87 12.08 4.78
N ASN A 8 -10.27 11.44 5.87
CA ASN A 8 -9.51 11.47 7.12
C ASN A 8 -8.12 10.85 6.91
N PRO A 9 -7.09 11.32 7.63
CA PRO A 9 -5.81 10.64 7.66
C PRO A 9 -5.95 9.18 8.10
N THR A 10 -5.34 8.25 7.38
CA THR A 10 -5.54 6.80 7.58
C THR A 10 -4.21 6.05 7.57
N ILE A 11 -4.06 5.10 8.50
CA ILE A 11 -2.96 4.13 8.50
C ILE A 11 -3.53 2.77 8.10
N PHE A 12 -2.96 2.16 7.08
CA PHE A 12 -3.28 0.80 6.64
C PHE A 12 -2.27 -0.16 7.26
N VAL A 13 -2.73 -1.11 8.08
CA VAL A 13 -1.88 -2.15 8.66
C VAL A 13 -2.23 -3.49 8.00
N ILE A 14 -1.29 -4.04 7.24
CA ILE A 14 -1.46 -5.28 6.49
C ILE A 14 -0.76 -6.41 7.23
N PHE A 15 -1.54 -7.21 7.96
CA PHE A 15 -1.07 -8.47 8.52
C PHE A 15 -0.89 -9.50 7.43
N GLY A 16 0.29 -10.11 7.37
CA GLY A 16 0.71 -10.88 6.19
C GLY A 16 1.16 -9.98 5.03
N GLY A 17 1.63 -8.76 5.33
CA GLY A 17 2.14 -7.81 4.34
C GLY A 17 3.34 -8.33 3.54
N THR A 18 4.05 -9.34 4.04
CA THR A 18 5.14 -9.99 3.30
C THR A 18 4.66 -11.15 2.41
N GLY A 19 3.35 -11.43 2.36
CA GLY A 19 2.77 -12.57 1.67
C GLY A 19 2.37 -12.30 0.22
N ASP A 20 2.13 -13.38 -0.52
CA ASP A 20 1.79 -13.37 -1.95
C ASP A 20 0.57 -12.51 -2.29
N LEU A 21 -0.47 -12.54 -1.44
CA LEU A 21 -1.68 -11.73 -1.67
C LEU A 21 -1.39 -10.23 -1.60
N ASN A 22 -0.52 -9.81 -0.67
CA ASN A 22 -0.13 -8.39 -0.60
C ASN A 22 0.61 -7.98 -1.87
N LYS A 23 1.59 -8.79 -2.28
CA LYS A 23 2.37 -8.60 -3.51
C LYS A 23 1.45 -8.49 -4.73
N ARG A 24 0.58 -9.48 -4.95
CA ARG A 24 -0.15 -9.62 -6.23
C ARG A 24 -1.44 -8.82 -6.33
N LYS A 25 -1.97 -8.31 -5.21
CA LYS A 25 -3.29 -7.67 -5.18
C LYS A 25 -3.32 -6.39 -4.37
N LEU A 26 -2.94 -6.43 -3.10
CA LEU A 26 -3.17 -5.29 -2.21
C LEU A 26 -2.25 -4.11 -2.55
N ALA A 27 -0.95 -4.35 -2.73
CA ALA A 27 -0.01 -3.28 -3.07
C ALA A 27 -0.32 -2.63 -4.44
N PRO A 28 -0.55 -3.40 -5.53
CA PRO A 28 -1.00 -2.83 -6.80
C PRO A 28 -2.32 -2.05 -6.70
N ALA A 29 -3.30 -2.57 -5.94
CA ALA A 29 -4.59 -1.89 -5.78
C ALA A 29 -4.45 -0.57 -5.01
N LEU A 30 -3.66 -0.54 -3.94
CA LEU A 30 -3.39 0.68 -3.17
C LEU A 30 -2.62 1.71 -4.00
N TYR A 31 -1.68 1.25 -4.84
CA TYR A 31 -0.99 2.13 -5.80
C TYR A 31 -1.95 2.72 -6.83
N ASN A 32 -2.86 1.93 -7.40
CA ASN A 32 -3.90 2.42 -8.32
C ASN A 32 -4.80 3.46 -7.66
N LEU A 33 -5.24 3.22 -6.43
CA LEU A 33 -6.03 4.20 -5.67
C LEU A 33 -5.23 5.49 -5.41
N PHE A 34 -3.92 5.38 -5.20
CA PHE A 34 -3.06 6.55 -5.02
C PHE A 34 -2.95 7.38 -6.30
N ILE A 35 -2.62 6.77 -7.45
CA ILE A 35 -2.46 7.50 -8.72
C ILE A 35 -3.79 8.07 -9.26
N GLU A 36 -4.92 7.43 -8.96
CA GLU A 36 -6.27 7.91 -9.29
C GLU A 36 -6.78 8.97 -8.28
N GLY A 37 -6.02 9.24 -7.22
CA GLY A 37 -6.36 10.25 -6.22
C GLY A 37 -7.54 9.87 -5.32
N TYR A 38 -7.78 8.58 -5.11
CA TYR A 38 -8.78 8.04 -4.18
C TYR A 38 -8.24 7.82 -2.75
N MET A 39 -6.93 8.01 -2.54
CA MET A 39 -6.31 7.89 -1.21
C MET A 39 -6.39 9.20 -0.40
N PRO A 40 -6.37 9.14 0.95
CA PRO A 40 -6.23 10.34 1.78
C PRO A 40 -4.94 11.10 1.48
N ASN A 41 -4.94 12.44 1.63
CA ASN A 41 -3.73 13.26 1.45
C ASN A 41 -2.61 12.90 2.45
N LYS A 42 -3.00 12.36 3.62
CA LYS A 42 -2.09 11.87 4.65
C LYS A 42 -2.41 10.41 4.90
N PHE A 43 -1.51 9.52 4.51
CA PHE A 43 -1.66 8.10 4.78
C PHE A 43 -0.30 7.46 5.04
N ALA A 44 -0.35 6.28 5.66
CA ALA A 44 0.80 5.39 5.79
C ALA A 44 0.35 3.94 5.55
N ILE A 45 1.25 3.12 5.05
CA ILE A 45 1.04 1.68 4.87
C ILE A 45 2.12 0.96 5.67
N ILE A 46 1.68 0.08 6.56
CA ILE A 46 2.55 -0.75 7.41
C ILE A 46 2.28 -2.21 7.04
N GLY A 47 3.30 -2.88 6.51
CA GLY A 47 3.28 -4.33 6.31
C GLY A 47 3.89 -5.04 7.51
N THR A 48 3.26 -6.11 7.99
CA THR A 48 3.85 -6.98 9.01
C THR A 48 3.70 -8.45 8.63
N GLY A 49 4.69 -9.26 8.95
CA GLY A 49 4.75 -10.67 8.59
C GLY A 49 5.86 -11.39 9.34
N ARG A 50 5.99 -12.70 9.09
CA ARG A 50 7.04 -13.53 9.70
C ARG A 50 8.36 -13.50 8.94
N THR A 51 8.33 -13.11 7.67
CA THR A 51 9.53 -12.98 6.85
C THR A 51 10.26 -11.72 7.27
N GLU A 52 11.55 -11.85 7.57
CA GLU A 52 12.39 -10.69 7.86
C GLU A 52 12.61 -9.86 6.59
N PHE A 53 12.34 -8.57 6.69
CA PHE A 53 12.66 -7.56 5.70
C PHE A 53 13.27 -6.36 6.42
N THR A 54 14.19 -5.68 5.75
CA THR A 54 14.48 -4.28 6.09
C THR A 54 13.44 -3.40 5.41
N ASP A 55 13.25 -2.17 5.87
CA ASP A 55 12.34 -1.23 5.21
C ASP A 55 12.68 -1.05 3.73
N ASP A 56 13.97 -1.04 3.38
CA ASP A 56 14.43 -0.85 2.00
C ASP A 56 14.18 -2.09 1.14
N SER A 57 14.45 -3.29 1.65
CA SER A 57 14.15 -4.51 0.90
C SER A 57 12.65 -4.76 0.77
N TYR A 58 11.86 -4.34 1.74
CA TYR A 58 10.40 -4.39 1.65
C TYR A 58 9.87 -3.42 0.59
N LYS A 59 10.35 -2.17 0.57
CA LYS A 59 9.96 -1.19 -0.47
C LYS A 59 10.32 -1.66 -1.87
N ALA A 60 11.53 -2.21 -2.07
CA ALA A 60 11.94 -2.75 -3.35
C ALA A 60 11.01 -3.89 -3.81
N ALA A 61 10.66 -4.82 -2.92
CA ALA A 61 9.74 -5.90 -3.24
C ALA A 61 8.32 -5.41 -3.60
N LEU A 62 7.86 -4.32 -2.97
CA LEU A 62 6.59 -3.68 -3.33
C LEU A 62 6.68 -2.92 -4.65
N GLU A 63 7.81 -2.28 -4.95
CA GLU A 63 8.06 -1.60 -6.22
C GLU A 63 8.04 -2.60 -7.39
N ASP A 64 8.71 -3.74 -7.25
CA ASP A 64 8.64 -4.82 -8.23
C ASP A 64 7.17 -5.28 -8.42
N ALA A 65 6.43 -5.43 -7.31
CA ALA A 65 5.05 -5.89 -7.33
C ALA A 65 4.08 -4.95 -8.07
N VAL A 66 4.31 -3.64 -8.02
CA VAL A 66 3.46 -2.66 -8.73
C VAL A 66 3.85 -2.50 -10.20
N ASN A 67 5.05 -2.96 -10.58
CA ASN A 67 5.57 -2.90 -11.95
C ASN A 67 5.36 -4.21 -12.75
N GLU A 68 4.88 -5.28 -12.11
CA GLU A 68 4.43 -6.54 -12.74
C GLU A 68 3.04 -6.40 -13.38
#